data_AF-A0A1X0VFM0-F1
#
_entry.id   AF-A0A1X0VFM0-F1
#
_cell.length_a   1.000
_cell.length_b   1.000
_cell.length_c   1.000
_cell.angle_alpha   90.00
_cell.angle_beta   90.00
_cell.angle_gamma   90.00
#
_symmetry.space_group_name_H-M   'P 1'
#
loop_
_entity.id
_entity.type
_entity.pdbx_description
1 polymer ?
#
loop_
_entity_poly.entity_id
_entity_poly.type
_entity_poly.pdbx_seq_one_letter_code
_entity_poly.pdbx_strand_id
1 'polypeptide(L)'
;MKPLWLRMKDQGFISKRKFENLTRRGDFSEQQKERFIARALVETRQIIVNVSSLIDSHFNHTKAVAVKSNMTTDMRHYTKVPKNRDINDYHHAHDALFVATVGQYIENKGFMKAGKLSDSVGNEYNRYTKKWIETARKNTNYGRVNPFGFVVGSMQTATRGKLDYETGELKVVKNNYWSKDDLDYLLKVVSYKKILVTTKLQDNKGAMYDANLISAKGSGKKKAQLQISKSKNIDLYGGFNKLQNEYSVLILNHDEYRWLSIPMYARNSSEQYLHDKYPDAKVILNHILVGQPILLSNSSDPQKSKFASLRIATGGDYHNNFEFVPSVDVKKILDNIYLNHSVTDDEYKKVFESLLATLHDKFVFGIHQVMYNKIFDNKYLFDKMPDEAKRNVINSLLKFINISKNQLGAVGKIGGKVNGVLYGFKTETEKGTSAGQLISNGKMQPHDIFIFQSPTGIFERRVTVAELANVIKDE
;
A
#
# COMPACT_ATOMS: atom_id res chain seq x y z
N MET A 1 40.12 -23.06 -15.34
CA MET A 1 38.71 -22.71 -15.64
C MET A 1 38.48 -21.94 -16.95
N LYS A 2 39.41 -21.09 -17.43
CA LYS A 2 39.22 -20.29 -18.66
C LYS A 2 38.77 -21.10 -19.92
N PRO A 3 39.31 -22.29 -20.22
CA PRO A 3 38.85 -23.08 -21.37
C PRO A 3 37.39 -23.53 -21.26
N LEU A 4 36.96 -23.94 -20.07
CA LEU A 4 35.57 -24.29 -19.79
C LEU A 4 34.64 -23.08 -19.98
N TRP A 5 35.00 -21.93 -19.42
CA TRP A 5 34.20 -20.71 -19.57
C TRP A 5 34.13 -20.22 -21.01
N LEU A 6 35.18 -20.44 -21.82
CA LEU A 6 35.15 -20.12 -23.24
C LEU A 6 34.13 -21.00 -23.97
N ARG A 7 34.16 -22.32 -23.76
CA ARG A 7 33.14 -23.24 -24.30
C ARG A 7 31.73 -22.85 -23.89
N MET A 8 31.52 -22.50 -22.62
CA MET A 8 30.22 -22.03 -22.14
C MET A 8 29.78 -20.72 -22.79
N LYS A 9 30.73 -19.82 -23.11
CA LYS A 9 30.42 -18.56 -23.80
C LYS A 9 30.02 -18.82 -25.25
N ASP A 10 30.77 -19.68 -25.93
CA ASP A 10 30.55 -20.01 -27.34
C ASP A 10 29.26 -20.82 -27.55
N GLN A 11 28.87 -21.63 -26.56
CA GLN A 11 27.58 -22.35 -26.54
C GLN A 11 26.41 -21.52 -26.00
N GLY A 12 26.62 -20.24 -25.67
CA GLY A 12 25.56 -19.35 -25.18
C GLY A 12 25.13 -19.58 -23.71
N PHE A 13 25.76 -20.51 -22.99
CA PHE A 13 25.50 -20.73 -21.56
C PHE A 13 25.96 -19.56 -20.67
N ILE A 14 26.95 -18.78 -21.10
CA ILE A 14 27.32 -17.52 -20.44
C ILE A 14 27.50 -16.38 -21.45
N SER A 15 27.19 -15.15 -21.02
CA SER A 15 27.40 -13.98 -21.87
C SER A 15 28.87 -13.63 -22.03
N LYS A 16 29.21 -12.94 -23.14
CA LYS A 16 30.54 -12.36 -23.37
C LYS A 16 31.04 -11.53 -22.18
N ARG A 17 30.16 -10.67 -21.64
CA ARG A 17 30.46 -9.84 -20.45
C ARG A 17 30.79 -10.66 -19.21
N LYS A 18 30.09 -11.78 -18.97
CA LYS A 18 30.37 -12.68 -17.84
C LYS A 18 31.73 -13.36 -18.03
N PHE A 19 32.03 -13.84 -19.24
CA PHE A 19 33.32 -14.44 -19.57
C PHE A 19 34.49 -13.45 -19.38
N GLU A 20 34.37 -12.22 -19.88
CA GLU A 20 35.38 -11.17 -19.74
C GLU A 20 35.65 -10.84 -18.27
N ASN A 21 34.60 -10.70 -17.45
CA ASN A 21 34.75 -10.46 -16.01
C ASN A 21 35.44 -11.62 -15.28
N LEU A 22 35.10 -12.87 -15.62
CA LEU A 22 35.68 -14.08 -15.00
C LEU A 22 37.14 -14.30 -15.40
N THR A 23 37.56 -13.81 -16.57
CA THR A 23 38.90 -14.06 -17.13
C THR A 23 39.83 -12.85 -17.03
N ARG A 24 39.40 -11.79 -16.36
CA ARG A 24 40.17 -10.56 -16.16
C ARG A 24 41.40 -10.83 -15.28
N ARG A 25 42.58 -10.40 -15.74
CA ARG A 25 43.87 -10.59 -15.05
C ARG A 25 44.48 -9.32 -14.47
N GLY A 26 44.02 -8.14 -14.89
CA GLY A 26 44.51 -6.84 -14.41
C GLY A 26 43.54 -6.16 -13.43
N ASP A 27 44.07 -5.17 -12.71
CA ASP A 27 43.25 -4.29 -11.88
C ASP A 27 42.29 -3.44 -12.75
N PHE A 28 41.29 -2.82 -12.14
CA PHE A 28 40.45 -1.84 -12.82
C PHE A 28 41.27 -0.58 -13.14
N SER A 29 41.07 -0.01 -14.32
CA SER A 29 41.57 1.34 -14.61
C SER A 29 40.93 2.38 -13.68
N GLU A 30 41.58 3.53 -13.49
CA GLU A 30 41.03 4.61 -12.66
C GLU A 30 39.66 5.08 -13.17
N GLN A 31 39.48 5.19 -14.49
CA GLN A 31 38.17 5.51 -15.08
C GLN A 31 37.11 4.43 -14.79
N GLN A 32 37.49 3.14 -14.80
CA GLN A 32 36.57 2.08 -14.43
C GLN A 32 36.20 2.18 -12.94
N LYS A 33 37.18 2.40 -12.06
CA LYS A 33 36.98 2.59 -10.62
C LYS A 33 36.03 3.76 -10.37
N GLU A 34 36.29 4.92 -10.96
CA GLU A 34 35.41 6.10 -10.89
C GLU A 34 33.98 5.76 -11.35
N ARG A 35 33.82 5.09 -12.50
CA ARG A 35 32.51 4.65 -12.99
C ARG A 35 31.83 3.62 -12.08
N PHE A 36 32.59 2.79 -11.36
CA PHE A 36 32.01 1.89 -10.35
C PHE A 36 31.50 2.68 -9.15
N ILE A 37 32.26 3.65 -8.65
CA ILE A 37 31.86 4.53 -7.55
C ILE A 37 30.65 5.38 -7.94
N ALA A 38 30.68 6.01 -9.12
CA ALA A 38 29.57 6.81 -9.62
C ALA A 38 28.30 5.96 -9.77
N ARG A 39 28.39 4.77 -10.39
CA ARG A 39 27.25 3.82 -10.45
C ARG A 39 26.80 3.32 -9.10
N ALA A 40 27.65 3.38 -8.09
CA ALA A 40 27.34 2.96 -6.75
C ALA A 40 26.59 4.06 -5.97
N LEU A 41 26.81 5.34 -6.30
CA LEU A 41 26.21 6.50 -5.63
C LEU A 41 25.02 7.10 -6.40
N VAL A 42 24.99 6.96 -7.73
CA VAL A 42 24.03 7.61 -8.64
C VAL A 42 23.08 6.59 -9.26
N GLU A 43 21.81 6.97 -9.41
CA GLU A 43 20.82 6.19 -10.15
C GLU A 43 21.13 6.22 -11.66
N THR A 44 21.19 5.05 -12.28
CA THR A 44 21.62 4.89 -13.69
C THR A 44 20.62 4.11 -14.55
N ARG A 45 19.48 3.71 -13.98
CA ARG A 45 18.41 3.05 -14.74
C ARG A 45 17.78 4.05 -15.70
N GLN A 46 17.77 3.71 -16.99
CA GLN A 46 17.26 4.57 -18.06
C GLN A 46 15.82 5.03 -17.82
N ILE A 47 14.97 4.16 -17.26
CA ILE A 47 13.59 4.54 -16.91
C ILE A 47 13.53 5.73 -15.93
N ILE A 48 14.44 5.78 -14.94
CA ILE A 48 14.49 6.88 -13.98
C ILE A 48 15.07 8.12 -14.63
N VAL A 49 16.13 7.97 -15.43
CA VAL A 49 16.72 9.07 -16.19
C VAL A 49 15.67 9.74 -17.08
N ASN A 50 14.88 8.96 -17.80
CA ASN A 50 13.81 9.47 -18.66
C ASN A 50 12.72 10.21 -17.85
N VAL A 51 12.34 9.69 -16.68
CA VAL A 51 11.39 10.37 -15.78
C VAL A 51 11.97 11.69 -15.27
N SER A 52 13.24 11.73 -14.86
CA SER A 52 13.91 12.96 -14.46
C SER A 52 13.94 13.98 -15.60
N SER A 53 14.29 13.57 -16.82
CA SER A 53 14.27 14.44 -17.99
C SER A 53 12.88 14.97 -18.32
N LEU A 54 11.83 14.15 -18.16
CA LEU A 54 10.45 14.60 -18.34
C LEU A 54 10.09 15.71 -17.34
N ILE A 55 10.43 15.53 -16.06
CA ILE A 55 10.20 16.52 -14.99
C ILE A 55 10.98 17.81 -15.30
N ASP A 56 12.28 17.69 -15.59
CA ASP A 56 13.15 18.84 -15.91
C ASP A 56 12.64 19.62 -17.13
N SER A 57 12.13 18.91 -18.15
CA SER A 57 11.59 19.53 -19.37
C SER A 57 10.23 20.23 -19.16
N HIS A 58 9.46 19.80 -18.15
CA HIS A 58 8.13 20.30 -17.89
C HIS A 58 8.12 21.47 -16.89
N PHE A 59 9.07 21.50 -15.95
CA PHE A 59 9.09 22.47 -14.86
C PHE A 59 10.37 23.33 -14.89
N ASN A 60 10.23 24.59 -15.32
CA ASN A 60 11.34 25.54 -15.55
C ASN A 60 12.17 25.89 -14.30
N HIS A 61 11.64 25.70 -13.10
CA HIS A 61 12.31 26.04 -11.83
C HIS A 61 12.47 24.82 -10.92
N THR A 62 12.47 23.61 -11.50
CA THR A 62 12.67 22.37 -10.77
C THR A 62 13.86 21.62 -11.33
N LYS A 63 14.57 20.92 -10.44
CA LYS A 63 15.63 19.98 -10.80
C LYS A 63 15.29 18.61 -10.25
N ALA A 64 15.13 17.64 -11.13
CA ALA A 64 14.87 16.26 -10.75
C ALA A 64 16.17 15.60 -10.26
N VAL A 65 16.19 15.20 -9.00
CA VAL A 65 17.32 14.46 -8.40
C VAL A 65 16.98 12.98 -8.36
N ALA A 66 17.67 12.18 -9.19
CA ALA A 66 17.49 10.73 -9.22
C ALA A 66 18.24 10.06 -8.06
N VAL A 67 17.50 9.45 -7.14
CA VAL A 67 18.03 8.72 -5.98
C VAL A 67 17.77 7.24 -6.14
N LYS A 68 18.74 6.40 -5.75
CA LYS A 68 18.58 4.95 -5.81
C LYS A 68 17.57 4.44 -4.79
N SER A 69 16.80 3.43 -5.18
CA SER A 69 15.72 2.86 -4.35
C SER A 69 16.20 2.20 -3.05
N ASN A 70 17.44 1.76 -2.95
CA ASN A 70 18.00 1.15 -1.74
C ASN A 70 18.24 2.15 -0.60
N MET A 71 18.29 3.45 -0.89
CA MET A 71 18.45 4.50 0.12
C MET A 71 17.33 4.48 1.15
N THR A 72 16.12 4.03 0.78
CA THR A 72 15.03 3.85 1.74
C THR A 72 15.38 2.80 2.80
N THR A 73 16.05 1.72 2.41
CA THR A 73 16.45 0.66 3.34
C THR A 73 17.51 1.17 4.31
N ASP A 74 18.51 1.90 3.82
CA ASP A 74 19.57 2.45 4.67
C ASP A 74 19.02 3.52 5.60
N MET A 75 18.13 4.40 5.12
CA MET A 75 17.45 5.38 5.96
C MET A 75 16.61 4.71 7.05
N ARG A 76 15.93 3.60 6.76
CA ARG A 76 15.20 2.82 7.77
C ARG A 76 16.11 2.21 8.82
N HIS A 77 17.28 1.69 8.43
CA HIS A 77 18.29 1.21 9.37
C HIS A 77 18.89 2.33 10.23
N TYR A 78 19.08 3.51 9.67
CA TYR A 78 19.62 4.69 10.35
C TYR A 78 18.61 5.27 11.35
N THR A 79 17.40 5.56 10.88
CA THR A 79 16.30 6.15 11.68
C THR A 79 15.65 5.17 12.64
N LYS A 80 15.87 3.86 12.46
CA LYS A 80 15.19 2.78 13.22
C LYS A 80 13.68 2.79 13.05
N VAL A 81 13.18 3.26 11.90
CA VAL A 81 11.74 3.21 11.55
C VAL A 81 11.45 1.97 10.70
N PRO A 82 10.79 0.94 11.23
CA PRO A 82 10.51 -0.29 10.49
C PRO A 82 9.54 -0.06 9.34
N LYS A 83 9.65 -0.88 8.29
CA LYS A 83 8.72 -0.92 7.16
C LYS A 83 7.63 -1.95 7.41
N ASN A 84 6.77 -1.68 8.39
CA ASN A 84 5.68 -2.58 8.71
C ASN A 84 4.47 -2.31 7.79
N ARG A 85 4.39 -3.09 6.70
CA ARG A 85 3.29 -3.00 5.73
C ARG A 85 1.97 -3.54 6.28
N ASP A 86 2.00 -4.19 7.45
CA ASP A 86 0.81 -4.77 8.06
C ASP A 86 -0.02 -3.75 8.81
N ILE A 87 0.59 -2.68 9.31
CA ILE A 87 -0.11 -1.64 10.07
C ILE A 87 -0.95 -0.74 9.18
N ASN A 88 -0.40 -0.19 8.09
CA ASN A 88 -1.07 0.73 7.16
C ASN A 88 -0.17 1.05 5.93
N ASP A 89 -0.68 1.84 4.99
CA ASP A 89 0.04 2.27 3.78
C ASP A 89 0.94 3.52 3.97
N TYR A 90 1.05 4.06 5.20
CA TYR A 90 1.90 5.24 5.46
C TYR A 90 3.38 4.98 5.13
N HIS A 91 3.78 3.71 5.07
CA HIS A 91 5.14 3.33 4.68
C HIS A 91 5.55 3.85 3.30
N HIS A 92 4.62 4.08 2.37
CA HIS A 92 4.89 4.72 1.09
C HIS A 92 5.26 6.20 1.24
N ALA A 93 4.52 6.94 2.06
CA ALA A 93 4.82 8.34 2.37
C ALA A 93 6.16 8.47 3.11
N HIS A 94 6.44 7.57 4.07
CA HIS A 94 7.73 7.53 4.76
C HIS A 94 8.90 7.28 3.80
N ASP A 95 8.74 6.33 2.86
CA ASP A 95 9.78 6.07 1.85
C ASP A 95 9.99 7.28 0.93
N ALA A 96 8.92 7.95 0.51
CA ALA A 96 9.02 9.17 -0.30
C ALA A 96 9.73 10.30 0.45
N LEU A 97 9.41 10.49 1.74
CA LEU A 97 10.09 11.46 2.60
C LEU A 97 11.58 11.12 2.74
N PHE A 98 11.92 9.87 3.03
CA PHE A 98 13.33 9.44 3.13
C PHE A 98 14.10 9.66 1.82
N VAL A 99 13.48 9.35 0.67
CA VAL A 99 14.10 9.59 -0.64
C VAL A 99 14.30 11.08 -0.87
N ALA A 100 13.32 11.93 -0.57
CA ALA A 100 13.45 13.38 -0.69
C ALA A 100 14.54 13.94 0.22
N THR A 101 14.60 13.49 1.48
CA THR A 101 15.65 13.88 2.43
C THR A 101 17.04 13.49 1.95
N VAL A 102 17.20 12.25 1.45
CA VAL A 102 18.48 11.80 0.90
C VAL A 102 18.84 12.57 -0.37
N GLY A 103 17.88 12.83 -1.25
CA GLY A 103 18.08 13.65 -2.45
C GLY A 103 18.56 15.06 -2.12
N GLN A 104 17.93 15.71 -1.13
CA GLN A 104 18.33 17.02 -0.65
C GLN A 104 19.75 16.99 -0.04
N TYR A 105 20.07 15.95 0.73
CA TYR A 105 21.42 15.79 1.30
C TYR A 105 22.49 15.60 0.21
N ILE A 106 22.21 14.76 -0.80
CA ILE A 106 23.10 14.52 -1.95
C ILE A 106 23.37 15.82 -2.72
N GLU A 107 22.33 16.62 -2.96
CA GLU A 107 22.45 17.91 -3.64
C GLU A 107 23.23 18.91 -2.78
N ASN A 108 22.85 19.11 -1.51
CA ASN A 108 23.50 20.07 -0.61
C ASN A 108 24.97 19.77 -0.38
N LYS A 109 25.34 18.48 -0.22
CA LYS A 109 26.73 18.06 -0.05
C LYS A 109 27.53 18.09 -1.37
N GLY A 110 26.88 18.24 -2.52
CA GLY A 110 27.55 18.33 -3.82
C GLY A 110 28.21 17.01 -4.24
N PHE A 111 27.46 15.91 -4.17
CA PHE A 111 27.94 14.60 -4.64
C PHE A 111 28.31 14.61 -6.12
N MET A 112 27.56 15.38 -6.93
CA MET A 112 27.79 15.54 -8.35
C MET A 112 28.10 17.01 -8.65
N LYS A 113 29.15 17.25 -9.45
CA LYS A 113 29.50 18.57 -9.98
C LYS A 113 29.65 18.46 -11.49
N ALA A 114 28.90 19.28 -12.24
CA ALA A 114 28.89 19.27 -13.71
C ALA A 114 28.71 17.85 -14.33
N GLY A 115 27.82 17.04 -13.74
CA GLY A 115 27.52 15.68 -14.21
C GLY A 115 28.58 14.61 -13.87
N LYS A 116 29.64 14.97 -13.14
CA LYS A 116 30.67 14.03 -12.65
C LYS A 116 30.64 13.93 -11.13
N LEU A 117 31.16 12.82 -10.60
CA LEU A 117 31.33 12.64 -9.16
C LEU A 117 32.32 13.71 -8.66
N SER A 118 32.02 14.37 -7.54
CA SER A 118 32.95 15.33 -6.96
C SER A 118 34.17 14.61 -6.37
N ASP A 119 35.37 15.16 -6.59
CA ASP A 119 36.63 14.55 -6.15
C ASP A 119 36.64 14.33 -4.63
N SER A 120 36.09 15.27 -3.85
CA SER A 120 35.96 15.14 -2.39
C SER A 120 35.15 13.90 -2.01
N VAL A 121 33.98 13.70 -2.63
CA VAL A 121 33.10 12.56 -2.33
C VAL A 121 33.70 11.26 -2.84
N GLY A 122 34.34 11.26 -4.00
CA GLY A 122 35.09 10.11 -4.51
C GLY A 122 36.19 9.67 -3.54
N ASN A 123 36.95 10.62 -3.01
CA ASN A 123 37.99 10.37 -2.02
C ASN A 123 37.42 9.88 -0.66
N GLU A 124 36.33 10.47 -0.18
CA GLU A 124 35.61 9.99 1.01
C GLU A 124 35.11 8.55 0.83
N TYR A 125 34.52 8.24 -0.32
CA TYR A 125 34.03 6.91 -0.64
C TYR A 125 35.16 5.88 -0.72
N ASN A 126 36.29 6.25 -1.32
CA ASN A 126 37.48 5.41 -1.37
C ASN A 126 38.02 5.10 0.04
N ARG A 127 38.10 6.10 0.92
CA ARG A 127 38.50 5.91 2.32
C ARG A 127 37.52 5.03 3.09
N TYR A 128 36.22 5.26 2.91
CA TYR A 128 35.16 4.44 3.49
C TYR A 128 35.31 2.98 3.09
N THR A 129 35.50 2.73 1.79
CA THR A 129 35.64 1.38 1.24
C THR A 129 36.91 0.69 1.75
N LYS A 130 38.05 1.39 1.79
CA LYS A 130 39.31 0.85 2.34
C LYS A 130 39.19 0.44 3.80
N LYS A 131 38.69 1.34 4.66
CA LYS A 131 38.50 1.07 6.08
C LYS A 131 37.55 -0.11 6.33
N TRP A 132 36.51 -0.21 5.51
CA TRP A 132 35.59 -1.34 5.57
C TRP A 132 36.28 -2.66 5.20
N ILE A 133 37.04 -2.70 4.10
CA ILE A 133 37.78 -3.90 3.68
C ILE A 133 38.74 -4.35 4.79
N GLU A 134 39.44 -3.42 5.42
CA GLU A 134 40.31 -3.71 6.57
C GLU A 134 39.53 -4.31 7.75
N THR A 135 38.36 -3.76 8.06
CA THR A 135 37.50 -4.25 9.15
C THR A 135 36.91 -5.64 8.83
N ALA A 136 36.50 -5.86 7.58
CA ALA A 136 35.97 -7.13 7.10
C ALA A 136 37.05 -8.21 7.05
N ARG A 137 38.31 -7.87 6.72
CA ARG A 137 39.43 -8.80 6.80
C ARG A 137 39.75 -9.25 8.22
N LYS A 138 39.50 -8.38 9.21
CA LYS A 138 39.68 -8.69 10.63
C LYS A 138 38.53 -9.51 11.23
N ASN A 139 37.36 -9.51 10.60
CA ASN A 139 36.15 -10.21 11.09
C ASN A 139 35.56 -11.11 10.00
N THR A 140 35.67 -12.42 10.17
CA THR A 140 35.27 -13.47 9.21
C THR A 140 33.78 -13.47 8.81
N ASN A 141 32.93 -12.70 9.51
CA ASN A 141 31.47 -12.66 9.33
C ASN A 141 30.93 -11.47 8.51
N TYR A 142 31.76 -10.63 7.90
CA TYR A 142 31.25 -9.46 7.16
C TYR A 142 30.83 -9.78 5.71
N GLY A 143 29.55 -9.50 5.41
CA GLY A 143 28.93 -9.68 4.08
C GLY A 143 29.41 -8.69 3.00
N ARG A 144 28.80 -8.74 1.80
CA ARG A 144 29.20 -7.92 0.62
C ARG A 144 29.16 -6.41 0.89
N VAL A 145 30.11 -5.67 0.29
CA VAL A 145 30.16 -4.19 0.24
C VAL A 145 28.84 -3.64 -0.28
N ASN A 146 28.19 -2.81 0.53
CA ASN A 146 27.05 -2.02 0.09
C ASN A 146 27.41 -0.51 0.04
N PRO A 147 27.64 0.07 -1.15
CA PRO A 147 27.85 1.50 -1.32
C PRO A 147 26.74 2.39 -0.77
N PHE A 148 25.53 1.83 -0.65
CA PHE A 148 24.34 2.55 -0.23
C PHE A 148 24.43 2.95 1.26
N GLY A 149 25.20 2.20 2.05
CA GLY A 149 25.58 2.58 3.42
C GLY A 149 26.51 3.79 3.50
N PHE A 150 27.16 4.24 2.42
CA PHE A 150 28.03 5.41 2.46
C PHE A 150 27.24 6.72 2.57
N VAL A 151 26.21 6.92 1.73
CA VAL A 151 25.43 8.17 1.72
C VAL A 151 24.78 8.37 3.07
N VAL A 152 23.94 7.43 3.49
CA VAL A 152 23.28 7.48 4.80
C VAL A 152 24.26 7.31 5.95
N GLY A 153 25.34 6.54 5.79
CA GLY A 153 26.39 6.43 6.82
C GLY A 153 27.15 7.74 7.05
N SER A 154 27.30 8.57 6.03
CA SER A 154 27.88 9.92 6.17
C SER A 154 26.94 10.87 6.92
N MET A 155 25.61 10.71 6.76
CA MET A 155 24.61 11.37 7.62
C MET A 155 24.67 10.84 9.06
N GLN A 156 24.80 9.53 9.25
CA GLN A 156 24.88 8.91 10.58
C GLN A 156 26.14 9.33 11.36
N THR A 157 27.30 9.36 10.70
CA THR A 157 28.57 9.78 11.32
C THR A 157 28.49 11.22 11.81
N ALA A 158 27.79 12.09 11.07
CA ALA A 158 27.54 13.47 11.46
C ALA A 158 26.61 13.63 12.68
N THR A 159 25.81 12.61 13.01
CA THR A 159 24.84 12.69 14.12
C THR A 159 25.25 11.91 15.36
N ARG A 160 25.96 10.79 15.20
CA ARG A 160 26.39 9.92 16.31
C ARG A 160 27.87 10.03 16.64
N GLY A 161 28.63 10.74 15.81
CA GLY A 161 30.08 10.77 15.88
C GLY A 161 30.75 9.44 15.54
N LYS A 162 32.07 9.51 15.39
CA LYS A 162 32.95 8.36 15.20
C LYS A 162 33.74 8.18 16.48
N LEU A 163 33.77 6.95 17.01
CA LEU A 163 34.65 6.62 18.12
C LEU A 163 36.11 6.84 17.69
N ASP A 164 36.78 7.75 18.38
CA ASP A 164 38.22 7.92 18.34
C ASP A 164 38.83 6.79 19.17
N TYR A 165 39.60 5.92 18.52
CA TYR A 165 40.18 4.75 19.20
C TYR A 165 41.39 5.10 20.06
N GLU A 166 41.97 6.28 19.87
CA GLU A 166 43.10 6.78 20.66
C GLU A 166 42.61 7.51 21.91
N THR A 167 41.54 8.31 21.79
CA THR A 167 41.00 9.09 22.92
C THR A 167 39.78 8.47 23.60
N GLY A 168 39.12 7.49 22.97
CA GLY A 168 37.87 6.91 23.45
C GLY A 168 36.64 7.81 23.28
N GLU A 169 36.80 9.02 22.73
CA GLU A 169 35.72 9.99 22.58
C GLU A 169 34.95 9.79 21.27
N LEU A 170 33.65 10.11 21.27
CA LEU A 170 32.86 10.21 20.05
C LEU A 170 33.13 11.56 19.37
N LYS A 171 33.97 11.57 18.34
CA LYS A 171 34.19 12.76 17.51
C LYS A 171 33.09 12.89 16.46
N VAL A 172 32.20 13.85 16.65
CA VAL A 172 31.25 14.27 15.62
C VAL A 172 32.02 14.98 14.50
N VAL A 173 31.92 14.46 13.28
CA VAL A 173 32.43 15.19 12.11
C VAL A 173 31.45 16.31 11.83
N LYS A 174 31.90 17.56 11.91
CA LYS A 174 31.09 18.72 11.55
C LYS A 174 30.58 18.54 10.12
N ASN A 175 29.27 18.40 9.97
CA ASN A 175 28.58 18.28 8.69
C ASN A 175 27.58 19.42 8.61
N ASN A 176 27.86 20.39 7.75
CA ASN A 176 27.00 21.56 7.59
C ASN A 176 25.71 21.26 6.79
N TYR A 177 25.51 20.01 6.37
CA TYR A 177 24.39 19.59 5.51
C TYR A 177 23.44 18.60 6.19
N TRP A 178 23.80 18.08 7.38
CA TRP A 178 22.95 17.17 8.15
C TRP A 178 23.38 17.13 9.62
N SER A 179 22.43 17.38 10.52
CA SER A 179 22.61 17.49 11.96
C SER A 179 21.68 16.55 12.74
N LYS A 180 21.82 16.54 14.07
CA LYS A 180 20.89 15.83 14.96
C LYS A 180 19.50 16.45 14.93
N ASP A 181 19.41 17.77 14.81
CA ASP A 181 18.13 18.50 14.74
C ASP A 181 17.36 18.14 13.47
N ASP A 182 18.06 17.97 12.34
CA ASP A 182 17.45 17.52 11.08
C ASP A 182 16.88 16.10 11.22
N LEU A 183 17.60 15.21 11.89
CA LEU A 183 17.13 13.85 12.19
C LEU A 183 15.89 13.88 13.10
N ASP A 184 15.89 14.71 14.13
CA ASP A 184 14.76 14.83 15.06
C ASP A 184 13.52 15.41 14.39
N TYR A 185 13.71 16.41 13.52
CA TYR A 185 12.64 16.93 12.69
C TYR A 185 12.09 15.85 11.74
N LEU A 186 12.96 15.10 11.05
CA LEU A 186 12.54 13.98 10.20
C LEU A 186 11.71 12.95 10.98
N LEU A 187 12.16 12.55 12.16
CA LEU A 187 11.45 11.59 13.02
C LEU A 187 10.12 12.15 13.53
N LYS A 188 10.05 13.46 13.84
CA LYS A 188 8.81 14.14 14.17
C LYS A 188 7.80 14.05 13.02
N VAL A 189 8.20 14.34 11.78
CA VAL A 189 7.32 14.27 10.60
C VAL A 189 6.85 12.84 10.35
N VAL A 190 7.74 11.85 10.46
CA VAL A 190 7.40 10.42 10.33
C VAL A 190 6.42 9.96 11.42
N SER A 191 6.38 10.63 12.58
CA SER A 191 5.45 10.31 13.67
C SER A 191 4.04 10.90 13.49
N TYR A 192 3.78 11.66 12.42
CA TYR A 192 2.46 12.26 12.19
C TYR A 192 1.37 11.20 12.05
N LYS A 193 0.28 11.39 12.81
CA LYS A 193 -0.84 10.45 12.87
C LYS A 193 -1.76 10.54 11.64
N LYS A 194 -1.79 11.71 11.00
CA LYS A 194 -2.63 11.99 9.83
C LYS A 194 -1.74 12.14 8.60
N ILE A 195 -1.66 11.08 7.80
CA ILE A 195 -1.02 11.09 6.48
C ILE A 195 -2.12 10.83 5.46
N LEU A 196 -2.17 11.64 4.41
CA LEU A 196 -3.18 11.51 3.37
C LEU A 196 -2.86 10.26 2.53
N VAL A 197 -3.82 9.34 2.49
CA VAL A 197 -3.78 8.16 1.62
C VAL A 197 -5.02 8.22 0.74
N THR A 198 -4.80 8.42 -0.55
CA THR A 198 -5.86 8.46 -1.57
C THR A 198 -5.80 7.21 -2.43
N THR A 199 -6.97 6.80 -2.92
CA THR A 199 -7.07 5.76 -3.94
C THR A 199 -7.39 6.41 -5.26
N LYS A 200 -6.65 6.05 -6.31
CA LYS A 200 -6.97 6.51 -7.66
C LYS A 200 -8.34 5.99 -8.06
N LEU A 201 -9.24 6.91 -8.37
CA LEU A 201 -10.54 6.61 -8.95
C LEU A 201 -10.39 6.24 -10.42
N GLN A 202 -11.06 5.17 -10.84
CA GLN A 202 -11.04 4.73 -12.23
C GLN A 202 -12.25 3.88 -12.56
N ASP A 203 -12.57 3.83 -13.84
CA ASP A 203 -13.44 2.79 -14.39
C ASP A 203 -12.74 1.43 -14.28
N ASN A 204 -13.51 0.40 -13.94
CA ASN A 204 -13.04 -0.96 -14.05
C ASN A 204 -12.97 -1.38 -15.53
N LYS A 205 -11.83 -1.91 -15.97
CA LYS A 205 -11.60 -2.31 -17.37
C LYS A 205 -11.23 -3.78 -17.43
N GLY A 206 -11.69 -4.50 -18.45
CA GLY A 206 -11.30 -5.88 -18.66
C GLY A 206 -12.33 -6.70 -19.45
N ALA A 207 -12.49 -7.96 -19.06
CA ALA A 207 -13.46 -8.88 -19.66
C ALA A 207 -14.88 -8.63 -19.11
N MET A 208 -15.90 -8.67 -19.98
CA MET A 208 -17.29 -8.35 -19.59
C MET A 208 -17.90 -9.37 -18.62
N TYR A 209 -17.44 -10.61 -18.64
CA TYR A 209 -17.96 -11.75 -17.87
C TYR A 209 -16.94 -12.89 -17.86
N ASP A 210 -17.18 -13.92 -17.04
CA ASP A 210 -16.41 -15.17 -17.07
C ASP A 210 -16.70 -15.92 -18.38
N ALA A 211 -15.66 -16.23 -19.15
CA ALA A 211 -15.78 -16.82 -20.48
C ALA A 211 -16.27 -18.29 -20.45
N ASN A 212 -16.33 -18.90 -19.27
CA ASN A 212 -16.89 -20.24 -19.11
C ASN A 212 -18.38 -20.26 -19.46
N LEU A 213 -18.75 -21.08 -20.43
CA LEU A 213 -20.15 -21.28 -20.80
C LEU A 213 -20.86 -22.11 -19.73
N ILE A 214 -21.97 -21.57 -19.23
CA ILE A 214 -22.82 -22.17 -18.22
C ILE A 214 -24.05 -22.75 -18.90
N SER A 215 -24.38 -24.01 -18.58
CA SER A 215 -25.55 -24.68 -19.15
C SER A 215 -26.86 -24.07 -18.66
N ALA A 216 -27.92 -24.19 -19.46
CA ALA A 216 -29.26 -23.70 -19.13
C ALA A 216 -29.84 -24.33 -17.85
N LYS A 217 -29.47 -25.58 -17.56
CA LYS A 217 -29.89 -26.32 -16.36
C LYS A 217 -29.10 -25.95 -15.10
N GLY A 218 -28.18 -24.99 -15.20
CA GLY A 218 -27.38 -24.53 -14.06
C GLY A 218 -28.25 -23.89 -12.98
N SER A 219 -27.99 -24.24 -11.71
CA SER A 219 -28.71 -23.71 -10.56
C SER A 219 -27.81 -22.88 -9.63
N GLY A 220 -28.41 -21.99 -8.86
CA GLY A 220 -27.71 -21.15 -7.87
C GLY A 220 -26.57 -20.31 -8.49
N LYS A 221 -25.37 -20.39 -7.90
CA LYS A 221 -24.17 -19.67 -8.37
C LYS A 221 -23.67 -20.10 -9.76
N LYS A 222 -24.21 -21.19 -10.31
CA LYS A 222 -23.96 -21.68 -11.66
C LYS A 222 -25.15 -21.40 -12.60
N LYS A 223 -25.99 -20.40 -12.31
CA LYS A 223 -27.01 -19.95 -13.27
C LYS A 223 -26.40 -18.94 -14.24
N ALA A 224 -26.68 -19.10 -15.54
CA ALA A 224 -26.32 -18.10 -16.54
C ALA A 224 -27.08 -16.79 -16.29
N GLN A 225 -26.42 -15.66 -16.49
CA GLN A 225 -26.96 -14.31 -16.30
C GLN A 225 -27.02 -13.49 -17.59
N LEU A 226 -26.24 -13.89 -18.60
CA LEU A 226 -26.20 -13.22 -19.90
C LEU A 226 -26.24 -14.28 -21.02
N GLN A 227 -27.11 -14.08 -22.00
CA GLN A 227 -27.25 -14.99 -23.15
C GLN A 227 -26.05 -14.95 -24.09
N ILE A 228 -25.83 -16.04 -24.84
CA ILE A 228 -24.73 -16.15 -25.82
C ILE A 228 -24.93 -15.16 -26.98
N SER A 229 -26.18 -14.99 -27.42
CA SER A 229 -26.56 -14.09 -28.53
C SER A 229 -28.06 -13.78 -28.46
N LYS A 230 -28.52 -12.74 -29.16
CA LYS A 230 -29.93 -12.33 -29.18
C LYS A 230 -30.91 -13.46 -29.58
N SER A 231 -30.48 -14.40 -30.42
CA SER A 231 -31.31 -15.52 -30.89
C SER A 231 -31.26 -16.76 -30.00
N LYS A 232 -30.36 -16.81 -29.01
CA LYS A 232 -30.16 -17.97 -28.13
C LYS A 232 -30.59 -17.60 -26.71
N ASN A 233 -31.88 -17.80 -26.43
CA ASN A 233 -32.45 -17.56 -25.10
C ASN A 233 -31.67 -18.34 -24.03
N ILE A 234 -31.37 -17.66 -22.93
CA ILE A 234 -30.60 -18.15 -21.79
C ILE A 234 -31.20 -19.40 -21.13
N ASP A 235 -32.53 -19.54 -21.11
CA ASP A 235 -33.23 -20.65 -20.47
C ASP A 235 -33.15 -21.95 -21.28
N LEU A 236 -32.79 -21.88 -22.57
CA LEU A 236 -32.63 -23.05 -23.44
C LEU A 236 -31.16 -23.37 -23.72
N TYR A 237 -30.34 -22.35 -23.96
CA TYR A 237 -28.96 -22.49 -24.42
C TYR A 237 -27.92 -22.18 -23.35
N GLY A 238 -28.34 -21.67 -22.19
CA GLY A 238 -27.43 -21.19 -21.17
C GLY A 238 -26.73 -19.90 -21.62
N GLY A 239 -25.55 -19.65 -21.06
CA GLY A 239 -24.82 -18.43 -21.35
C GLY A 239 -23.68 -18.16 -20.38
N PHE A 240 -23.38 -16.89 -20.15
CA PHE A 240 -22.27 -16.45 -19.31
C PHE A 240 -22.76 -16.03 -17.93
N ASN A 241 -21.88 -16.11 -16.93
CA ASN A 241 -22.14 -15.65 -15.56
C ASN A 241 -21.00 -14.74 -15.07
N LYS A 242 -21.08 -14.31 -13.80
CA LYS A 242 -20.09 -13.42 -13.15
C LYS A 242 -19.82 -12.16 -13.98
N LEU A 243 -20.91 -11.48 -14.32
CA LEU A 243 -20.86 -10.23 -15.09
C LEU A 243 -19.99 -9.21 -14.35
N GLN A 244 -19.07 -8.59 -15.07
CA GLN A 244 -18.19 -7.55 -14.55
C GLN A 244 -18.85 -6.20 -14.74
N ASN A 245 -18.76 -5.35 -13.72
CA ASN A 245 -19.26 -3.98 -13.79
C ASN A 245 -18.11 -3.00 -14.00
N GLU A 246 -18.39 -1.91 -14.70
CA GLU A 246 -17.39 -0.88 -15.03
C GLU A 246 -17.38 0.25 -14.00
N TYR A 247 -18.53 0.88 -13.80
CA TYR A 247 -18.74 2.02 -12.93
C TYR A 247 -20.12 1.93 -12.27
N SER A 248 -20.46 2.92 -11.44
CA SER A 248 -21.77 3.00 -10.79
C SER A 248 -22.51 4.30 -11.12
N VAL A 249 -23.83 4.31 -10.98
CA VAL A 249 -24.68 5.51 -11.08
C VAL A 249 -25.45 5.70 -9.78
N LEU A 250 -25.79 6.93 -9.41
CA LEU A 250 -26.73 7.21 -8.34
C LEU A 250 -28.07 7.59 -8.96
N ILE A 251 -29.14 6.94 -8.50
CA ILE A 251 -30.51 7.19 -8.95
C ILE A 251 -31.44 7.46 -7.76
N LEU A 252 -32.54 8.15 -8.02
CA LEU A 252 -33.73 8.18 -7.18
C LEU A 252 -34.79 7.32 -7.85
N ASN A 253 -35.23 6.26 -7.18
CA ASN A 253 -36.26 5.36 -7.68
C ASN A 253 -37.31 5.15 -6.58
N HIS A 254 -38.57 5.52 -6.83
CA HIS A 254 -39.66 5.42 -5.86
C HIS A 254 -39.28 5.99 -4.47
N ASP A 255 -38.80 7.23 -4.43
CA ASP A 255 -38.34 7.96 -3.22
C ASP A 255 -37.11 7.36 -2.51
N GLU A 256 -36.46 6.36 -3.08
CA GLU A 256 -35.25 5.76 -2.53
C GLU A 256 -34.01 6.12 -3.36
N TYR A 257 -33.01 6.69 -2.70
CA TYR A 257 -31.68 6.86 -3.28
C TYR A 257 -30.96 5.52 -3.34
N ARG A 258 -30.50 5.14 -4.53
CA ARG A 258 -29.75 3.92 -4.76
C ARG A 258 -28.60 4.16 -5.71
N TRP A 259 -27.42 3.62 -5.39
CA TRP A 259 -26.39 3.47 -6.40
C TRP A 259 -26.46 2.08 -7.03
N LEU A 260 -26.23 2.03 -8.34
CA LEU A 260 -26.32 0.83 -9.14
C LEU A 260 -25.07 0.69 -9.99
N SER A 261 -24.55 -0.52 -10.13
CA SER A 261 -23.44 -0.78 -11.04
C SER A 261 -23.92 -0.96 -12.48
N ILE A 262 -23.18 -0.36 -13.41
CA ILE A 262 -23.34 -0.53 -14.85
C ILE A 262 -22.46 -1.70 -15.31
N PRO A 263 -23.05 -2.78 -15.85
CA PRO A 263 -22.28 -3.88 -16.41
C PRO A 263 -21.44 -3.40 -17.60
N MET A 264 -20.25 -3.97 -17.77
CA MET A 264 -19.33 -3.52 -18.80
C MET A 264 -19.86 -3.75 -20.23
N TYR A 265 -20.74 -4.75 -20.44
CA TYR A 265 -21.40 -4.95 -21.73
C TYR A 265 -22.44 -3.86 -22.06
N ALA A 266 -22.94 -3.15 -21.04
CA ALA A 266 -23.97 -2.13 -21.16
C ALA A 266 -23.40 -0.70 -21.16
N ARG A 267 -22.08 -0.51 -21.15
CA ARG A 267 -21.42 0.81 -21.08
C ARG A 267 -21.97 1.80 -22.10
N ASN A 268 -22.06 1.38 -23.36
CA ASN A 268 -22.44 2.26 -24.48
C ASN A 268 -23.97 2.44 -24.59
N SER A 269 -24.75 1.76 -23.76
CA SER A 269 -26.21 1.79 -23.73
C SER A 269 -26.71 1.89 -22.29
N SER A 270 -25.99 2.63 -21.44
CA SER A 270 -26.23 2.67 -20.00
C SER A 270 -27.58 3.30 -19.66
N GLU A 271 -27.99 4.33 -20.40
CA GLU A 271 -29.32 4.96 -20.28
C GLU A 271 -30.43 3.95 -20.56
N GLN A 272 -30.35 3.23 -21.69
CA GLN A 272 -31.33 2.20 -22.04
C GLN A 272 -31.34 1.07 -20.99
N TYR A 273 -30.17 0.60 -20.56
CA TYR A 273 -30.06 -0.42 -19.53
C TYR A 273 -30.71 0.02 -18.20
N LEU A 274 -30.57 1.29 -17.83
CA LEU A 274 -31.21 1.84 -16.64
C LEU A 274 -32.72 1.96 -16.83
N HIS A 275 -33.17 2.49 -17.96
CA HIS A 275 -34.60 2.62 -18.28
C HIS A 275 -35.31 1.25 -18.31
N ASP A 276 -34.71 0.24 -18.95
CA ASP A 276 -35.30 -1.11 -19.05
C ASP A 276 -35.46 -1.77 -17.66
N LYS A 277 -34.60 -1.44 -16.71
CA LYS A 277 -34.57 -2.06 -15.38
C LYS A 277 -35.25 -1.22 -14.29
N TYR A 278 -35.24 0.09 -14.46
CA TYR A 278 -35.73 1.11 -13.53
C TYR A 278 -36.39 2.25 -14.33
N PRO A 279 -37.56 2.01 -14.94
CA PRO A 279 -38.18 2.95 -15.89
C PRO A 279 -38.49 4.33 -15.28
N ASP A 280 -38.87 4.35 -13.99
CA ASP A 280 -39.27 5.58 -13.29
C ASP A 280 -38.10 6.24 -12.53
N ALA A 281 -36.86 5.77 -12.70
CA ALA A 281 -35.73 6.28 -11.96
C ALA A 281 -35.19 7.60 -12.53
N LYS A 282 -35.01 8.60 -11.66
CA LYS A 282 -34.25 9.82 -11.98
C LYS A 282 -32.76 9.58 -11.72
N VAL A 283 -31.91 9.82 -12.71
CA VAL A 283 -30.45 9.78 -12.54
C VAL A 283 -29.98 11.04 -11.80
N ILE A 284 -29.22 10.85 -10.73
CA ILE A 284 -28.61 11.94 -9.93
C ILE A 284 -27.12 12.07 -10.24
N LEU A 285 -26.39 10.97 -10.26
CA LEU A 285 -25.01 10.95 -10.75
C LEU A 285 -24.91 9.89 -11.83
N ASN A 286 -24.61 10.32 -13.05
CA ASN A 286 -24.50 9.44 -14.20
C ASN A 286 -23.18 8.66 -14.25
N HIS A 287 -22.19 9.01 -13.41
CA HIS A 287 -20.89 8.35 -13.41
C HIS A 287 -20.19 8.45 -12.05
N ILE A 288 -20.13 7.33 -11.34
CA ILE A 288 -19.41 7.14 -10.08
C ILE A 288 -18.30 6.13 -10.33
N LEU A 289 -17.06 6.60 -10.23
CA LEU A 289 -15.86 5.79 -10.43
C LEU A 289 -15.65 4.80 -9.27
N VAL A 290 -14.99 3.68 -9.57
CA VAL A 290 -14.64 2.69 -8.56
C VAL A 290 -13.65 3.29 -7.56
N GLY A 291 -13.90 3.07 -6.28
CA GLY A 291 -13.11 3.63 -5.19
C GLY A 291 -13.62 4.97 -4.66
N GLN A 292 -14.75 5.50 -5.17
CA GLN A 292 -15.31 6.78 -4.73
C GLN A 292 -15.55 6.78 -3.22
N PRO A 293 -14.90 7.67 -2.45
CA PRO A 293 -15.09 7.73 -1.01
C PRO A 293 -16.44 8.33 -0.62
N ILE A 294 -17.03 7.76 0.43
CA ILE A 294 -18.31 8.16 0.99
C ILE A 294 -18.30 8.08 2.53
N LEU A 295 -19.17 8.86 3.17
CA LEU A 295 -19.60 8.63 4.54
C LEU A 295 -21.02 8.08 4.50
N LEU A 296 -21.17 6.81 4.86
CA LEU A 296 -22.45 6.11 4.84
C LEU A 296 -23.00 6.04 6.26
N SER A 297 -24.22 6.53 6.46
CA SER A 297 -24.90 6.53 7.75
C SER A 297 -25.50 5.16 8.09
N ASN A 298 -25.52 4.83 9.38
CA ASN A 298 -26.11 3.58 9.88
C ASN A 298 -27.58 3.70 10.29
N SER A 299 -28.20 4.86 10.11
CA SER A 299 -29.56 5.18 10.54
C SER A 299 -30.23 6.12 9.54
N SER A 300 -31.54 5.99 9.37
CA SER A 300 -32.35 6.95 8.61
C SER A 300 -32.58 8.26 9.36
N ASP A 301 -32.43 8.27 10.68
CA ASP A 301 -32.51 9.47 11.53
C ASP A 301 -31.15 10.18 11.56
N PRO A 302 -31.02 11.40 10.98
CA PRO A 302 -29.75 12.13 10.93
C PRO A 302 -29.17 12.42 12.31
N GLN A 303 -30.00 12.66 13.33
CA GLN A 303 -29.52 13.01 14.68
C GLN A 303 -28.93 11.82 15.42
N LYS A 304 -29.34 10.60 15.06
CA LYS A 304 -28.84 9.34 15.64
C LYS A 304 -27.77 8.67 14.78
N SER A 305 -27.47 9.26 13.62
CA SER A 305 -26.58 8.65 12.63
C SER A 305 -25.13 8.66 13.09
N LYS A 306 -24.51 7.48 13.04
CA LYS A 306 -23.05 7.37 12.96
C LYS A 306 -22.65 7.07 11.53
N PHE A 307 -21.52 7.61 11.11
CA PHE A 307 -21.02 7.46 9.75
C PHE A 307 -19.86 6.48 9.68
N ALA A 308 -19.91 5.59 8.70
CA ALA A 308 -18.78 4.77 8.29
C ALA A 308 -18.05 5.43 7.12
N SER A 309 -16.71 5.53 7.19
CA SER A 309 -15.88 5.94 6.06
C SER A 309 -15.63 4.75 5.13
N LEU A 310 -16.22 4.78 3.94
CA LEU A 310 -16.20 3.69 2.97
C LEU A 310 -15.82 4.18 1.56
N ARG A 311 -15.54 3.24 0.67
CA ARG A 311 -15.40 3.46 -0.77
C ARG A 311 -16.40 2.59 -1.50
N ILE A 312 -17.02 3.14 -2.54
CA ILE A 312 -17.89 2.41 -3.45
C ILE A 312 -17.03 1.44 -4.27
N ALA A 313 -17.33 0.15 -4.18
CA ALA A 313 -16.80 -0.86 -5.09
C ALA A 313 -17.82 -1.15 -6.19
N THR A 314 -17.55 -2.14 -7.05
CA THR A 314 -18.50 -2.61 -8.06
C THR A 314 -19.41 -3.69 -7.49
N GLY A 315 -20.66 -3.77 -7.94
CA GLY A 315 -21.56 -4.88 -7.63
C GLY A 315 -22.35 -4.76 -6.32
N GLY A 316 -22.51 -3.55 -5.79
CA GLY A 316 -23.22 -3.31 -4.50
C GLY A 316 -22.33 -3.43 -3.26
N ASP A 317 -21.04 -3.69 -3.46
CA ASP A 317 -20.08 -3.81 -2.37
C ASP A 317 -19.48 -2.46 -1.98
N TYR A 318 -19.11 -2.34 -0.71
CA TYR A 318 -18.26 -1.27 -0.20
C TYR A 318 -16.93 -1.83 0.30
N HIS A 319 -15.89 -0.99 0.29
CA HIS A 319 -14.61 -1.26 0.94
C HIS A 319 -14.33 -0.23 2.05
N ASN A 320 -13.57 -0.59 3.08
CA ASN A 320 -13.17 0.41 4.09
C ASN A 320 -12.34 1.53 3.45
N ASN A 321 -12.48 2.73 4.02
CA ASN A 321 -11.76 3.94 3.60
C ASN A 321 -11.06 4.60 4.79
N PHE A 322 -10.36 3.80 5.60
CA PHE A 322 -9.57 4.31 6.70
C PHE A 322 -8.36 3.40 6.95
N GLU A 323 -7.40 3.93 7.68
CA GLU A 323 -6.15 3.26 8.03
C GLU A 323 -6.05 3.10 9.54
N PHE A 324 -5.49 1.97 9.99
CA PHE A 324 -5.18 1.81 11.41
C PHE A 324 -4.00 2.72 11.79
N VAL A 325 -4.24 3.61 12.76
CA VAL A 325 -3.20 4.50 13.30
C VAL A 325 -3.03 4.20 14.80
N PRO A 326 -2.12 3.28 15.16
CA PRO A 326 -1.90 2.93 16.56
C PRO A 326 -1.24 4.06 17.36
N SER A 327 -1.29 3.96 18.68
CA SER A 327 -0.42 4.74 19.56
C SER A 327 1.05 4.38 19.32
N VAL A 328 1.98 5.24 19.76
CA VAL A 328 3.42 5.02 19.59
C VAL A 328 3.87 3.68 20.22
N ASP A 329 3.33 3.34 21.40
CA ASP A 329 3.66 2.10 22.09
C ASP A 329 3.12 0.87 21.34
N VAL A 330 1.84 0.91 20.93
CA VAL A 330 1.22 -0.19 20.16
C VAL A 330 1.96 -0.39 18.85
N LYS A 331 2.39 0.69 18.20
CA LYS A 331 3.21 0.62 16.98
C LYS A 331 4.54 -0.10 17.23
N LYS A 332 5.25 0.23 18.31
CA LYS A 332 6.53 -0.43 18.65
C LYS A 332 6.34 -1.94 18.85
N ILE A 333 5.28 -2.35 19.54
CA ILE A 333 4.97 -3.77 19.74
C ILE A 333 4.66 -4.43 18.38
N LEU A 334 3.83 -3.81 17.55
CA LEU A 334 3.52 -4.32 16.20
C LEU A 334 4.76 -4.45 15.33
N ASP A 335 5.70 -3.51 15.44
CA ASP A 335 6.99 -3.58 14.76
C ASP A 335 7.83 -4.76 15.28
N ASN A 336 7.87 -5.04 16.58
CA ASN A 336 8.52 -6.23 17.15
C ASN A 336 7.84 -7.53 16.68
N ILE A 337 6.51 -7.56 16.60
CA ILE A 337 5.76 -8.68 16.04
C ILE A 337 6.17 -8.91 14.58
N TYR A 338 6.19 -7.86 13.77
CA TYR A 338 6.56 -7.94 12.35
C TYR A 338 8.01 -8.40 12.14
N LEU A 339 8.93 -7.99 13.01
CA LEU A 339 10.35 -8.37 12.95
C LEU A 339 10.65 -9.74 13.59
N ASN A 340 9.63 -10.47 14.06
CA ASN A 340 9.80 -11.73 14.80
C ASN A 340 10.69 -11.61 16.04
N HIS A 341 10.66 -10.45 16.71
CA HIS A 341 11.26 -10.29 18.03
C HIS A 341 10.35 -10.89 19.11
N SER A 342 10.93 -11.10 20.30
CA SER A 342 10.18 -11.51 21.50
C SER A 342 9.17 -10.43 21.88
N VAL A 343 7.97 -10.86 22.25
CA VAL A 343 6.84 -10.01 22.65
C VAL A 343 6.15 -10.72 23.81
N THR A 344 5.78 -9.98 24.85
CA THR A 344 5.09 -10.56 26.01
C THR A 344 3.60 -10.74 25.78
N ASP A 345 2.95 -11.56 26.60
CA ASP A 345 1.49 -11.73 26.55
C ASP A 345 0.72 -10.42 26.79
N ASP A 346 1.19 -9.58 27.71
CA ASP A 346 0.60 -8.26 27.95
C ASP A 346 0.74 -7.33 26.74
N GLU A 347 1.86 -7.41 26.03
CA GLU A 347 2.08 -6.65 24.81
C GLU A 347 1.15 -7.10 23.68
N TYR A 348 0.98 -8.42 23.48
CA TYR A 348 -0.03 -8.94 22.54
C TYR A 348 -1.43 -8.47 22.89
N LYS A 349 -1.80 -8.54 24.18
CA LYS A 349 -3.11 -8.10 24.67
C LYS A 349 -3.35 -6.62 24.42
N LYS A 350 -2.36 -5.76 24.70
CA LYS A 350 -2.43 -4.31 24.44
C LYS A 350 -2.67 -4.02 22.95
N VAL A 351 -2.01 -4.74 22.05
CA VAL A 351 -2.24 -4.63 20.59
C VAL A 351 -3.65 -5.08 20.23
N PHE A 352 -4.08 -6.25 20.72
CA PHE A 352 -5.39 -6.81 20.44
C PHE A 352 -6.52 -5.88 20.91
N GLU A 353 -6.44 -5.34 22.11
CA GLU A 353 -7.40 -4.37 22.65
C GLU A 353 -7.44 -3.07 21.83
N SER A 354 -6.28 -2.57 21.38
CA SER A 354 -6.23 -1.39 20.50
C SER A 354 -6.93 -1.63 19.15
N LEU A 355 -6.81 -2.84 18.59
CA LEU A 355 -7.49 -3.23 17.36
C LEU A 355 -9.00 -3.35 17.60
N LEU A 356 -9.42 -4.00 18.70
CA LEU A 356 -10.84 -4.12 19.06
C LEU A 356 -11.51 -2.75 19.26
N ALA A 357 -10.84 -1.82 19.95
CA ALA A 357 -11.34 -0.47 20.12
C ALA A 357 -11.55 0.25 18.78
N THR A 358 -10.63 0.05 17.83
CA THR A 358 -10.75 0.60 16.47
C THR A 358 -11.92 -0.02 15.72
N LEU A 359 -12.11 -1.35 15.83
CA LEU A 359 -13.25 -2.04 15.23
C LEU A 359 -14.58 -1.49 15.76
N HIS A 360 -14.69 -1.36 17.08
CA HIS A 360 -15.90 -0.85 17.73
C HIS A 360 -16.25 0.58 17.27
N ASP A 361 -15.26 1.46 17.21
CA ASP A 361 -15.45 2.87 16.82
C ASP A 361 -15.75 3.05 15.32
N LYS A 362 -15.02 2.36 14.45
CA LYS A 362 -15.07 2.60 13.00
C LYS A 362 -16.14 1.78 12.27
N PHE A 363 -16.53 0.63 12.79
CA PHE A 363 -17.45 -0.26 12.10
C PHE A 363 -18.88 -0.17 12.63
N VAL A 364 -19.57 0.90 12.27
CA VAL A 364 -20.86 1.30 12.88
C VAL A 364 -22.09 0.53 12.37
N PHE A 365 -21.93 -0.36 11.38
CA PHE A 365 -23.02 -1.19 10.84
C PHE A 365 -23.24 -2.46 11.65
N GLY A 366 -24.51 -2.87 11.79
CA GLY A 366 -24.91 -4.04 12.58
C GLY A 366 -24.16 -5.33 12.21
N ILE A 367 -23.92 -5.60 10.93
CA ILE A 367 -23.19 -6.80 10.50
C ILE A 367 -21.75 -6.83 11.01
N HIS A 368 -21.10 -5.67 11.10
CA HIS A 368 -19.77 -5.55 11.67
C HIS A 368 -19.79 -5.60 13.20
N GLN A 369 -20.83 -5.04 13.82
CA GLN A 369 -21.04 -5.14 15.27
C GLN A 369 -21.25 -6.59 15.71
N VAL A 370 -21.93 -7.42 14.91
CA VAL A 370 -22.03 -8.88 15.18
C VAL A 370 -20.65 -9.53 15.20
N MET A 371 -19.78 -9.20 14.24
CA MET A 371 -18.39 -9.70 14.24
C MET A 371 -17.62 -9.23 15.46
N TYR A 372 -17.68 -7.93 15.75
CA TYR A 372 -17.03 -7.34 16.90
C TYR A 372 -17.47 -8.02 18.20
N ASN A 373 -18.78 -8.16 18.44
CA ASN A 373 -19.33 -8.80 19.63
C ASN A 373 -18.84 -10.25 19.76
N LYS A 374 -18.85 -11.04 18.67
CA LYS A 374 -18.32 -12.42 18.72
C LYS A 374 -16.86 -12.50 19.14
N ILE A 375 -16.02 -11.57 18.66
CA ILE A 375 -14.61 -11.52 19.05
C ILE A 375 -14.48 -11.03 20.50
N PHE A 376 -15.25 -10.00 20.87
CA PHE A 376 -15.22 -9.38 22.18
C PHE A 376 -15.68 -10.33 23.29
N ASP A 377 -16.80 -11.03 23.10
CA ASP A 377 -17.37 -12.00 24.04
C ASP A 377 -16.43 -13.19 24.27
N ASN A 378 -15.65 -13.54 23.24
CA ASN A 378 -14.70 -14.64 23.28
C ASN A 378 -13.24 -14.18 23.48
N LYS A 379 -13.00 -12.92 23.82
CA LYS A 379 -11.64 -12.34 23.89
C LYS A 379 -10.70 -13.11 24.84
N TYR A 380 -11.25 -13.74 25.88
CA TYR A 380 -10.51 -14.60 26.81
C TYR A 380 -9.82 -15.79 26.14
N LEU A 381 -10.28 -16.21 24.95
CA LEU A 381 -9.63 -17.26 24.17
C LEU A 381 -8.27 -16.79 23.64
N PHE A 382 -8.11 -15.50 23.34
CA PHE A 382 -6.86 -14.94 22.83
C PHE A 382 -5.71 -15.15 23.81
N ASP A 383 -5.96 -14.93 25.10
CA ASP A 383 -4.95 -15.08 26.16
C ASP A 383 -4.41 -16.51 26.23
N LYS A 384 -5.25 -17.51 25.92
CA LYS A 384 -4.92 -18.95 25.91
C LYS A 384 -4.23 -19.43 24.64
N MET A 385 -4.09 -18.59 23.62
CA MET A 385 -3.47 -18.97 22.34
C MET A 385 -1.94 -18.96 22.43
N PRO A 386 -1.24 -19.86 21.70
CA PRO A 386 0.19 -19.75 21.53
C PRO A 386 0.55 -18.48 20.73
N ASP A 387 1.76 -17.98 20.89
CA ASP A 387 2.29 -16.78 20.22
C ASP A 387 2.00 -16.72 18.72
N GLU A 388 2.27 -17.82 18.00
CA GLU A 388 2.03 -17.87 16.55
C GLU A 388 0.56 -17.66 16.20
N ALA A 389 -0.36 -18.21 17.01
CA ALA A 389 -1.79 -18.01 16.83
C ALA A 389 -2.21 -16.56 17.18
N LYS A 390 -1.65 -15.96 18.24
CA LYS A 390 -1.86 -14.54 18.58
C LYS A 390 -1.42 -13.63 17.42
N ARG A 391 -0.26 -13.89 16.82
CA ARG A 391 0.24 -13.17 15.62
C ARG A 391 -0.70 -13.33 14.43
N ASN A 392 -1.19 -14.54 14.16
CA ASN A 392 -2.13 -14.80 13.07
C ASN A 392 -3.44 -14.03 13.24
N VAL A 393 -3.97 -13.95 14.46
CA VAL A 393 -5.16 -13.15 14.78
C VAL A 393 -4.89 -11.67 14.53
N ILE A 394 -3.81 -11.10 15.08
CA ILE A 394 -3.44 -9.69 14.91
C ILE A 394 -3.30 -9.33 13.42
N ASN A 395 -2.57 -10.15 12.66
CA ASN A 395 -2.37 -9.93 11.22
C ASN A 395 -3.69 -10.02 10.43
N SER A 396 -4.60 -10.91 10.83
CA SER A 396 -5.92 -11.03 10.22
C SER A 396 -6.79 -9.79 10.48
N LEU A 397 -6.77 -9.28 11.72
CA LEU A 397 -7.48 -8.04 12.09
C LEU A 397 -6.92 -6.82 11.34
N LEU A 398 -5.59 -6.69 11.27
CA LEU A 398 -4.95 -5.60 10.53
C LEU A 398 -5.32 -5.61 9.04
N LYS A 399 -5.36 -6.79 8.41
CA LYS A 399 -5.82 -6.93 7.02
C LYS A 399 -7.25 -6.47 6.83
N PHE A 400 -8.12 -6.77 7.79
CA PHE A 400 -9.53 -6.40 7.75
C PHE A 400 -9.77 -4.90 7.94
N ILE A 401 -8.95 -4.24 8.76
CA ILE A 401 -9.11 -2.82 9.10
C ILE A 401 -8.65 -1.91 7.94
N ASN A 402 -7.54 -2.22 7.28
CA ASN A 402 -6.81 -1.29 6.40
C ASN A 402 -7.38 -1.12 4.98
N ILE A 403 -7.06 0.05 4.38
CA ILE A 403 -7.62 0.51 3.10
C ILE A 403 -7.16 -0.29 1.88
N SER A 404 -5.89 -0.65 1.75
CA SER A 404 -5.34 -1.35 0.56
C SER A 404 -5.56 -2.85 0.52
N LYS A 405 -5.89 -3.45 1.66
CA LYS A 405 -5.94 -4.92 1.80
C LYS A 405 -7.33 -5.50 1.66
N ASN A 406 -8.32 -4.62 1.50
CA ASN A 406 -9.70 -4.99 1.31
C ASN A 406 -9.98 -5.36 -0.14
N GLN A 407 -9.78 -6.63 -0.46
CA GLN A 407 -10.95 -7.38 -0.87
C GLN A 407 -11.70 -7.67 0.44
N LEU A 408 -12.77 -6.92 0.75
CA LEU A 408 -13.72 -7.33 1.79
C LEU A 408 -14.49 -8.57 1.29
N GLY A 409 -13.77 -9.61 0.91
CA GLY A 409 -14.35 -10.94 0.84
C GLY A 409 -14.72 -11.31 2.25
N ALA A 410 -15.98 -11.69 2.44
CA ALA A 410 -16.44 -12.65 3.44
C ALA A 410 -15.33 -13.17 4.39
N VAL A 411 -15.10 -12.50 5.53
CA VAL A 411 -14.17 -13.03 6.54
C VAL A 411 -14.96 -13.97 7.42
N GLY A 412 -14.97 -15.26 7.05
CA GLY A 412 -15.64 -16.28 7.86
C GLY A 412 -14.91 -16.57 9.18
N LYS A 413 -13.60 -16.29 9.23
CA LYS A 413 -12.73 -16.57 10.37
C LYS A 413 -11.58 -15.56 10.48
N ILE A 414 -11.25 -15.19 11.70
CA ILE A 414 -10.03 -14.44 12.07
C ILE A 414 -9.07 -15.40 12.75
N GLY A 415 -7.80 -15.42 12.36
CA GLY A 415 -6.79 -16.35 12.91
C GLY A 415 -6.31 -17.37 11.88
N GLY A 416 -5.88 -18.55 12.33
CA GLY A 416 -5.22 -19.53 11.47
C GLY A 416 -4.94 -20.86 12.14
N LYS A 417 -4.39 -21.81 11.39
CA LYS A 417 -3.94 -23.10 11.93
C LYS A 417 -2.50 -22.99 12.44
N VAL A 418 -2.24 -23.55 13.62
CA VAL A 418 -0.91 -23.76 14.17
C VAL A 418 -0.79 -25.24 14.52
N ASN A 419 0.19 -25.94 13.94
CA ASN A 419 0.38 -27.38 14.11
C ASN A 419 -0.90 -28.22 13.88
N GLY A 420 -1.70 -27.85 12.87
CA GLY A 420 -2.95 -28.53 12.52
C GLY A 420 -4.16 -28.13 13.37
N VAL A 421 -3.96 -27.47 14.51
CA VAL A 421 -5.03 -26.96 15.39
C VAL A 421 -5.47 -25.57 14.92
N LEU A 422 -6.79 -25.36 14.79
CA LEU A 422 -7.34 -24.08 14.39
C LEU A 422 -7.48 -23.16 15.60
N TYR A 423 -6.82 -22.00 15.57
CA TYR A 423 -6.95 -20.94 16.55
C TYR A 423 -7.58 -19.69 15.93
N GLY A 424 -8.33 -18.95 16.75
CA GLY A 424 -8.92 -17.68 16.35
C GLY A 424 -10.42 -17.58 16.64
N PHE A 425 -11.12 -16.77 15.85
CA PHE A 425 -12.52 -16.41 16.07
C PHE A 425 -13.36 -16.72 14.86
N LYS A 426 -14.53 -17.32 15.09
CA LYS A 426 -15.54 -17.54 14.06
C LYS A 426 -16.38 -16.27 13.93
N THR A 427 -16.44 -15.70 12.73
CA THR A 427 -17.04 -14.39 12.48
C THR A 427 -18.26 -14.46 11.55
N GLU A 428 -18.62 -15.65 11.07
CA GLU A 428 -19.86 -15.87 10.32
C GLU A 428 -21.10 -15.58 11.18
N THR A 429 -22.12 -14.96 10.56
CA THR A 429 -23.46 -14.85 11.15
C THR A 429 -24.13 -16.22 11.26
N GLU A 430 -25.23 -16.33 12.02
CA GLU A 430 -25.99 -17.59 12.16
C GLU A 430 -26.51 -18.13 10.81
N LYS A 431 -26.72 -17.23 9.84
CA LYS A 431 -27.12 -17.58 8.46
C LYS A 431 -25.94 -17.96 7.56
N GLY A 432 -24.75 -18.18 8.13
CA GLY A 432 -23.53 -18.52 7.39
C GLY A 432 -22.98 -17.40 6.52
N THR A 433 -23.52 -16.18 6.60
CA THR A 433 -22.97 -15.01 5.90
C THR A 433 -21.72 -14.58 6.64
N SER A 434 -20.58 -14.63 5.97
CA SER A 434 -19.31 -14.18 6.54
C SER A 434 -19.39 -12.69 6.88
N ALA A 435 -19.11 -12.34 8.13
CA ALA A 435 -19.12 -10.95 8.51
C ALA A 435 -17.96 -10.19 7.86
N GLY A 436 -18.15 -8.87 7.71
CA GLY A 436 -17.15 -7.99 7.13
C GLY A 436 -17.39 -7.57 5.68
N GLN A 437 -18.21 -8.29 4.92
CA GLN A 437 -18.65 -7.82 3.61
C GLN A 437 -19.91 -6.96 3.78
N LEU A 438 -19.78 -5.65 3.61
CA LEU A 438 -20.95 -4.78 3.51
C LEU A 438 -21.51 -4.87 2.08
N ILE A 439 -22.28 -5.92 1.84
CA ILE A 439 -23.14 -6.03 0.65
C ILE A 439 -24.38 -5.18 0.96
N SER A 440 -24.47 -3.98 0.41
CA SER A 440 -25.74 -3.26 0.43
C SER A 440 -26.41 -3.37 -0.93
N ASN A 441 -27.73 -3.31 -0.93
CA ASN A 441 -28.54 -3.22 -2.14
C ASN A 441 -28.44 -1.82 -2.81
N GLY A 442 -27.34 -1.11 -2.59
CA GLY A 442 -27.07 0.22 -3.08
C GLY A 442 -27.83 1.34 -2.37
N LYS A 443 -28.70 1.05 -1.38
CA LYS A 443 -29.52 2.07 -0.72
C LYS A 443 -28.66 3.07 0.05
N MET A 444 -29.02 4.35 -0.09
CA MET A 444 -28.39 5.48 0.59
C MET A 444 -29.46 6.34 1.28
N GLN A 445 -29.05 7.05 2.33
CA GLN A 445 -29.84 8.06 3.01
C GLN A 445 -29.60 9.45 2.40
N PRO A 446 -30.56 10.39 2.49
CA PRO A 446 -30.38 11.74 1.98
C PRO A 446 -29.17 12.49 2.59
N HIS A 447 -28.83 12.18 3.84
CA HIS A 447 -27.70 12.76 4.58
C HIS A 447 -26.39 11.99 4.45
N ASP A 448 -26.33 10.93 3.64
CA ASP A 448 -25.05 10.29 3.29
C ASP A 448 -24.21 11.24 2.44
N ILE A 449 -22.88 11.17 2.56
CA ILE A 449 -21.97 12.20 2.02
C ILE A 449 -21.03 11.57 0.99
N PHE A 450 -21.01 12.10 -0.22
CA PHE A 450 -19.96 11.88 -1.19
C PHE A 450 -18.76 12.78 -0.90
N ILE A 451 -17.56 12.20 -0.96
CA ILE A 451 -16.31 12.93 -0.78
C ILE A 451 -15.52 12.95 -2.09
N PHE A 452 -15.50 14.09 -2.77
CA PHE A 452 -14.72 14.29 -4.00
C PHE A 452 -13.34 14.81 -3.63
N GLN A 453 -12.29 14.03 -3.90
CA GLN A 453 -10.91 14.35 -3.51
C GLN A 453 -10.04 14.57 -4.74
N SER A 454 -9.14 15.55 -4.65
CA SER A 454 -8.01 15.69 -5.57
C SER A 454 -7.07 14.46 -5.48
N PRO A 455 -6.21 14.20 -6.49
CA PRO A 455 -5.29 13.05 -6.46
C PRO A 455 -4.41 12.96 -5.20
N THR A 456 -4.02 14.10 -4.63
CA THR A 456 -3.21 14.18 -3.40
C THR A 456 -4.04 14.13 -2.12
N GLY A 457 -5.37 14.32 -2.22
CA GLY A 457 -6.28 14.42 -1.09
C GLY A 457 -6.20 15.75 -0.33
N ILE A 458 -5.43 16.73 -0.84
CA ILE A 458 -5.28 18.05 -0.21
C ILE A 458 -6.58 18.84 -0.35
N PHE A 459 -7.16 18.85 -1.54
CA PHE A 459 -8.46 19.45 -1.81
C PHE A 459 -9.54 18.39 -1.74
N GLU A 460 -10.62 18.73 -1.05
CA GLU A 460 -11.77 17.86 -0.82
C GLU A 460 -13.06 18.69 -0.85
N ARG A 461 -14.09 18.16 -1.51
CA ARG A 461 -15.46 18.67 -1.47
C ARG A 461 -16.38 17.57 -0.95
N ARG A 462 -17.20 17.91 0.05
CA ARG A 462 -18.22 17.02 0.62
C ARG A 462 -19.60 17.48 0.18
N VAL A 463 -20.40 16.55 -0.31
CA VAL A 463 -21.76 16.84 -0.77
C VAL A 463 -22.67 15.72 -0.31
N THR A 464 -23.80 16.07 0.29
CA THR A 464 -24.82 15.10 0.68
C THR A 464 -25.55 14.55 -0.55
N VAL A 465 -26.16 13.37 -0.43
CA VAL A 465 -27.03 12.81 -1.46
C VAL A 465 -28.19 13.74 -1.80
N ALA A 466 -28.79 14.39 -0.79
CA ALA A 466 -29.85 15.36 -0.97
C ALA A 466 -29.41 16.59 -1.77
N GLU A 467 -28.23 17.15 -1.46
CA GLU A 467 -27.66 18.28 -2.21
C GLU A 467 -27.38 17.90 -3.67
N LEU A 468 -26.81 16.72 -3.91
CA LEU A 468 -26.58 16.21 -5.27
C LEU A 468 -27.89 16.09 -6.07
N ALA A 469 -28.97 15.65 -5.42
CA ALA A 469 -30.28 15.53 -6.06
C ALA A 469 -30.94 16.88 -6.38
N ASN A 470 -30.65 17.92 -5.58
CA ASN A 470 -31.22 19.26 -5.77
C ASN A 470 -30.54 20.06 -6.89
N VAL A 471 -29.24 19.84 -7.15
CA VAL A 471 -28.53 20.49 -8.28
C VAL A 471 -29.21 20.22 -9.63
N ILE A 472 -29.93 19.09 -9.77
CA ILE A 472 -30.63 18.67 -11.01
C ILE A 472 -32.10 19.12 -11.01
N LYS A 473 -32.49 20.03 -10.12
CA LYS A 473 -33.79 20.73 -10.21
C LYS A 473 -33.64 22.14 -10.80
N ASP A 474 -32.42 22.66 -10.85
CA ASP A 474 -32.11 24.02 -11.32
C ASP A 474 -31.48 24.06 -12.73
N GLU A 475 -31.28 22.89 -13.35
CA GLU A 475 -31.05 22.68 -14.80
C GLU A 475 -32.31 22.06 -15.42
#